data_AF-A0A5C3KT24-F1
#
_entry.id   AF-A0A5C3KT24-F1
#
_cell.length_a   1.000
_cell.length_b   1.000
_cell.length_c   1.000
_cell.angle_alpha   90.00
_cell.angle_beta   90.00
_cell.angle_gamma   90.00
#
_symmetry.space_group_name_H-M   'P 1'
#
loop_
_entity.id
_entity.type
_entity.pdbx_description
1 polymer ?
#
loop_
_entity_poly.entity_id
_entity_poly.type
_entity_poly.pdbx_seq_one_letter_code
_entity_poly.pdbx_strand_id
1 'polypeptide(L)'
;MPMDPVYRVCMAKEYNVSAWLLLGYEGIATRTVPLNTGEASRIGWESALMISSVIIRRLRAPTPEPEEPGVPAVSGPSNLGLANDIMYEFATEFEAMKKAEGVYLTKKERLEKEIMNEGECGWANTGGKRRKKKRGMEQRISAELESGLGEEVVVVEVEVDEAANPEKLPVV
;
A
#
# COMPACT_ATOMS: atom_id res chain seq x y z
N MET A 1 -7.11 10.04 17.16
CA MET A 1 -8.12 8.98 17.34
C MET A 1 -7.76 7.80 16.45
N PRO A 2 -7.95 6.54 16.88
CA PRO A 2 -7.73 5.39 16.01
C PRO A 2 -8.73 5.43 14.85
N MET A 3 -8.21 5.33 13.62
CA MET A 3 -9.02 5.27 12.39
C MET A 3 -9.64 3.88 12.27
N ASP A 4 -10.91 3.81 11.88
CA ASP A 4 -11.60 2.56 11.59
C ASP A 4 -10.88 1.74 10.49
N PRO A 5 -10.65 0.43 10.66
CA PRO A 5 -9.92 -0.39 9.70
C PRO A 5 -10.55 -0.43 8.31
N VAL A 6 -11.89 -0.46 8.21
CA VAL A 6 -12.60 -0.48 6.93
C VAL A 6 -12.39 0.84 6.21
N TYR A 7 -12.53 1.95 6.93
CA TYR A 7 -12.23 3.27 6.38
C TYR A 7 -10.77 3.40 5.91
N ARG A 8 -9.81 2.85 6.68
CA ARG A 8 -8.40 2.82 6.30
C ARG A 8 -8.17 2.07 4.99
N VAL A 9 -8.81 0.92 4.80
CA VAL A 9 -8.73 0.17 3.53
C VAL A 9 -9.28 1.00 2.36
N CYS A 10 -10.44 1.64 2.53
CA CYS A 10 -11.01 2.50 1.48
C CYS A 10 -10.04 3.62 1.09
N MET A 11 -9.50 4.36 2.07
CA MET A 11 -8.53 5.43 1.82
C MET A 11 -7.24 4.90 1.19
N ALA A 12 -6.76 3.74 1.64
CA ALA A 12 -5.55 3.13 1.08
C ALA A 12 -5.72 2.83 -0.41
N LYS A 13 -6.87 2.26 -0.81
CA LYS A 13 -7.18 1.98 -2.21
C LYS A 13 -7.35 3.26 -3.03
N GLU A 14 -8.04 4.26 -2.49
CA GLU A 14 -8.27 5.55 -3.15
C GLU A 14 -6.95 6.30 -3.42
N TYR A 15 -6.05 6.33 -2.44
CA TYR A 15 -4.75 7.02 -2.55
C TYR A 15 -3.60 6.11 -2.98
N ASN A 16 -3.88 4.85 -3.32
CA ASN A 16 -2.87 3.84 -3.65
C ASN A 16 -1.75 3.68 -2.61
N VAL A 17 -2.05 3.78 -1.31
CA VAL A 17 -1.05 3.65 -0.24
C VAL A 17 -1.02 2.22 0.33
N SER A 18 -0.08 1.41 -0.17
CA SER A 18 0.10 -0.01 0.19
C SER A 18 0.32 -0.24 1.68
N ALA A 19 1.12 0.62 2.34
CA ALA A 19 1.36 0.51 3.78
C ALA A 19 0.06 0.67 4.61
N TRP A 20 -0.85 1.54 4.17
CA TRP A 20 -2.13 1.74 4.84
C TRP A 20 -3.08 0.58 4.57
N LEU A 21 -3.01 -0.02 3.38
CA LEU A 21 -3.81 -1.18 3.02
C LEU A 21 -3.50 -2.35 3.95
N LEU A 22 -2.21 -2.66 4.15
CA LEU A 22 -1.79 -3.73 5.05
C LEU A 22 -2.30 -3.53 6.47
N LEU A 23 -2.08 -2.34 7.03
CA LEU A 23 -2.56 -1.99 8.37
C LEU A 23 -4.09 -2.01 8.48
N GLY A 24 -4.80 -1.76 7.39
CA GLY A 24 -6.26 -1.87 7.31
C GLY A 24 -6.71 -3.32 7.38
N TYR A 25 -6.12 -4.19 6.56
CA TYR A 25 -6.42 -5.62 6.56
C TYR A 25 -6.05 -6.30 7.88
N GLU A 26 -4.91 -5.97 8.49
CA GLU A 26 -4.57 -6.46 9.84
C GLU A 26 -5.63 -6.04 10.87
N GLY A 27 -6.07 -4.78 10.83
CA GLY A 27 -7.12 -4.28 11.72
C GLY A 27 -8.46 -4.99 11.54
N ILE A 28 -8.80 -5.39 10.31
CA ILE A 28 -10.00 -6.19 10.03
C ILE A 28 -9.83 -7.62 10.54
N ALA A 29 -8.69 -8.26 10.26
CA ALA A 29 -8.44 -9.65 10.61
C ALA A 29 -8.25 -9.90 12.11
N THR A 30 -7.87 -8.88 12.88
CA THR A 30 -7.76 -8.94 14.34
C THR A 30 -9.05 -8.56 15.07
N ARG A 31 -10.08 -8.09 14.34
CA ARG A 31 -11.34 -7.65 14.94
C ARG A 31 -12.12 -8.85 15.49
N THR A 32 -12.73 -8.66 16.66
CA THR A 32 -13.60 -9.69 17.27
C THR A 32 -14.92 -9.86 16.53
N VAL A 33 -15.41 -8.78 15.90
CA VAL A 33 -16.67 -8.76 15.16
C VAL A 33 -16.39 -8.96 13.67
N PRO A 34 -17.04 -9.93 13.00
CA PRO A 34 -16.85 -10.15 11.57
C PRO A 34 -17.29 -8.93 10.74
N LEU A 35 -16.87 -8.91 9.48
CA LEU A 35 -17.33 -7.90 8.53
C LEU A 35 -18.84 -8.06 8.29
N ASN A 36 -19.56 -6.94 8.35
CA ASN A 36 -20.95 -6.91 7.88
C ASN A 36 -21.02 -6.72 6.35
N THR A 37 -22.22 -6.91 5.78
CA THR A 37 -22.43 -6.81 4.33
C THR A 37 -22.13 -5.41 3.77
N GLY A 38 -22.43 -4.36 4.52
CA GLY A 38 -22.13 -2.98 4.13
C GLY A 38 -20.62 -2.69 4.10
N GLU A 39 -19.88 -3.15 5.11
CA GLU A 39 -18.42 -3.06 5.17
C GLU A 39 -17.76 -3.85 4.03
N ALA A 40 -18.23 -5.08 3.79
CA ALA A 40 -17.75 -5.92 2.69
C ALA A 40 -17.97 -5.24 1.33
N SER A 41 -19.14 -4.64 1.11
CA SER A 41 -19.41 -3.87 -0.11
C SER A 41 -18.51 -2.65 -0.26
N ARG A 42 -18.10 -1.99 0.84
CA ARG A 42 -17.25 -0.79 0.81
C ARG A 42 -15.79 -1.09 0.48
N ILE A 43 -15.23 -2.17 1.01
CA ILE A 43 -13.85 -2.58 0.71
C ILE A 43 -13.74 -3.37 -0.61
N GLY A 44 -14.87 -3.86 -1.11
CA GLY A 44 -14.98 -4.76 -2.25
C GLY A 44 -15.19 -6.20 -1.80
N TRP A 45 -16.16 -6.88 -2.42
CA TRP A 45 -16.53 -8.25 -2.08
C TRP A 45 -15.36 -9.23 -2.18
N GLU A 46 -14.50 -9.06 -3.20
CA GLU A 46 -13.34 -9.90 -3.40
C GLU A 46 -12.36 -9.78 -2.21
N SER A 47 -11.99 -8.55 -1.81
CA SER A 47 -11.14 -8.32 -0.65
C SER A 47 -11.76 -8.80 0.65
N ALA A 48 -13.09 -8.66 0.80
CA ALA A 48 -13.82 -9.18 1.96
C ALA A 48 -13.76 -10.72 2.04
N LEU A 49 -13.85 -11.42 0.90
CA LEU A 49 -13.73 -12.87 0.84
C LEU A 49 -12.30 -13.33 1.14
N MET A 50 -11.30 -12.68 0.54
CA MET A 50 -9.88 -12.98 0.77
C MET A 50 -9.48 -12.78 2.24
N ILE A 51 -9.87 -11.67 2.87
CA ILE A 51 -9.56 -11.47 4.29
C ILE A 51 -10.29 -12.48 5.19
N SER A 52 -11.52 -12.88 4.83
CA SER A 52 -12.24 -13.93 5.54
C SER A 52 -11.53 -15.28 5.42
N SER A 53 -10.96 -15.61 4.27
CA SER A 53 -10.11 -16.80 4.06
C SER A 53 -8.90 -16.80 5.01
N VAL A 54 -8.21 -15.67 5.15
CA VAL A 54 -7.07 -15.52 6.08
C VAL A 54 -7.52 -15.75 7.52
N ILE A 55 -8.61 -15.12 7.96
CA ILE A 55 -9.15 -15.25 9.32
C ILE A 55 -9.54 -16.71 9.60
N ILE A 56 -10.27 -17.36 8.70
CA ILE A 56 -10.72 -18.76 8.86
C ILE A 56 -9.54 -19.72 8.94
N ARG A 57 -8.52 -19.56 8.09
CA ARG A 57 -7.31 -20.40 8.16
C ARG A 57 -6.63 -20.30 9.51
N ARG A 58 -6.54 -19.10 10.08
CA ARG A 58 -5.96 -18.87 11.40
C ARG A 58 -6.79 -19.45 12.53
N LEU A 59 -8.11 -19.36 12.45
CA LEU A 59 -9.01 -20.00 13.41
C LEU A 59 -8.97 -21.53 13.34
N ARG A 60 -8.59 -22.10 12.19
CA ARG A 60 -8.47 -23.54 11.98
C ARG A 60 -7.05 -24.08 12.15
N ALA A 61 -6.05 -23.21 12.32
CA ALA A 61 -4.68 -23.65 12.49
C ALA A 61 -4.60 -24.52 13.75
N PRO A 62 -4.03 -25.74 13.67
CA PRO A 62 -3.91 -26.59 14.84
C PRO A 62 -3.08 -25.84 15.88
N THR A 63 -3.68 -25.65 17.06
CA THR A 63 -2.94 -25.18 18.22
C THR A 63 -1.77 -26.13 18.39
N PRO A 64 -0.51 -25.65 18.44
CA PRO A 64 0.60 -26.53 18.78
C PRO A 64 0.30 -27.07 20.18
N GLU A 65 -0.09 -28.34 20.25
CA GLU A 65 -0.17 -29.08 21.51
C GLU A 65 1.20 -28.91 22.18
N PRO A 66 1.26 -28.53 23.47
CA PRO A 66 2.53 -28.38 24.15
C PRO A 66 3.19 -29.75 24.22
N GLU A 67 4.17 -30.01 23.35
CA GLU A 67 4.85 -31.30 23.26
C GLU A 67 5.66 -31.65 24.53
N GLU A 68 5.84 -30.71 25.47
CA GLU A 68 6.65 -30.92 26.68
C GLU A 68 5.98 -30.35 27.95
N PRO A 69 5.72 -31.18 28.98
CA PRO A 69 5.23 -30.72 30.28
C PRO A 69 6.32 -29.93 31.01
N GLY A 70 6.31 -28.61 30.86
CA GLY A 70 7.24 -27.71 31.56
C GLY A 70 7.64 -26.46 30.77
N VAL A 71 7.32 -26.38 29.48
CA VAL A 71 7.60 -25.20 28.66
C VAL A 71 6.38 -24.27 28.72
N PRO A 72 6.54 -22.99 29.16
CA PRO A 72 5.42 -22.05 29.12
C PRO A 72 4.97 -21.91 27.66
N ALA A 73 3.68 -22.10 27.41
CA ALA A 73 3.05 -21.94 26.11
C ALA A 73 3.18 -20.48 25.64
N VAL A 74 4.35 -20.12 25.12
CA VAL A 74 4.63 -18.81 24.56
C VAL A 74 4.63 -18.94 23.06
N SER A 75 3.47 -18.78 22.46
CA SER A 75 3.25 -17.82 21.37
C SER A 75 1.80 -17.96 20.93
N GLY A 76 0.95 -17.05 21.41
CA GLY A 76 -0.29 -16.75 20.70
C GLY A 76 0.01 -16.41 19.24
N PRO A 77 -0.98 -16.47 18.34
CA PRO A 77 -0.76 -16.23 16.92
C PRO A 77 -0.06 -14.87 16.71
N SER A 78 1.24 -14.92 16.42
CA SER A 78 2.08 -13.73 16.31
C SER A 78 1.51 -12.81 15.23
N ASN A 79 1.39 -11.52 15.52
CA ASN A 79 0.96 -10.50 14.54
C ASN A 79 1.88 -10.48 13.31
N LEU A 80 3.17 -10.81 13.48
CA LEU A 80 4.11 -10.94 12.36
C LEU A 80 3.69 -12.02 11.34
N GLY A 81 3.04 -13.09 11.80
CA GLY A 81 2.47 -14.09 10.90
C GLY A 81 1.27 -13.56 10.14
N LEU A 82 0.49 -12.64 10.73
CA LEU A 82 -0.74 -12.13 10.11
C LEU A 82 -0.41 -11.26 8.92
N ALA A 83 0.55 -10.35 9.10
CA ALA A 83 1.07 -9.51 8.03
C ALA A 83 1.52 -10.37 6.85
N ASN A 84 2.25 -11.45 7.10
CA ASN A 84 2.74 -12.34 6.05
C ASN A 84 1.60 -13.10 5.35
N ASP A 85 0.62 -13.61 6.09
CA ASP A 85 -0.56 -14.29 5.52
C ASP A 85 -1.35 -13.33 4.60
N ILE A 86 -1.54 -12.08 5.05
CA ILE A 86 -2.21 -11.03 4.28
C ILE A 86 -1.38 -10.65 3.04
N MET A 87 -0.09 -10.41 3.20
CA MET A 87 0.80 -10.05 2.08
C MET A 87 0.84 -11.14 1.01
N TYR A 88 0.79 -12.41 1.41
CA TYR A 88 0.73 -13.53 0.48
C TYR A 88 -0.61 -13.59 -0.25
N GLU A 89 -1.73 -13.51 0.49
CA GLU A 89 -3.08 -13.60 -0.11
C GLU A 89 -3.35 -12.44 -1.08
N PHE A 90 -2.84 -11.24 -0.76
CA PHE A 90 -3.07 -10.01 -1.52
C PHE A 90 -1.85 -9.58 -2.35
N ALA A 91 -0.94 -10.51 -2.69
CA ALA A 91 0.31 -10.18 -3.37
C ALA A 91 0.11 -9.34 -4.64
N THR A 92 -0.89 -9.70 -5.46
CA THR A 92 -1.23 -9.00 -6.70
C THR A 92 -1.75 -7.58 -6.46
N GLU A 93 -2.62 -7.38 -5.45
CA GLU A 93 -3.14 -6.06 -5.08
C GLU A 93 -2.00 -5.15 -4.57
N PHE A 94 -1.11 -5.69 -3.73
CA PHE A 94 0.03 -4.94 -3.22
C PHE A 94 1.05 -4.58 -4.32
N GLU A 95 1.31 -5.47 -5.28
CA GLU A 95 2.17 -5.16 -6.42
C GLU A 95 1.57 -4.07 -7.32
N ALA A 96 0.26 -4.16 -7.60
CA ALA A 96 -0.44 -3.15 -8.38
C ALA A 96 -0.39 -1.77 -7.70
N MET A 97 -0.62 -1.72 -6.38
CA MET A 97 -0.54 -0.47 -5.62
C MET A 97 0.88 0.07 -5.58
N LYS A 98 1.90 -0.74 -5.32
CA LYS A 98 3.31 -0.27 -5.34
C LYS A 98 3.72 0.29 -6.70
N LYS A 99 3.20 -0.29 -7.79
CA LYS A 99 3.40 0.24 -9.15
C LYS A 99 2.73 1.60 -9.29
N ALA A 100 1.52 1.78 -8.77
CA ALA A 100 0.81 3.06 -8.76
C ALA A 100 1.50 4.11 -7.87
N GLU A 101 1.98 3.75 -6.67
CA GLU A 101 2.80 4.63 -5.81
C GLU A 101 4.04 5.15 -6.56
N GLY A 102 4.65 4.28 -7.37
CA GLY A 102 5.77 4.63 -8.24
C GLY A 102 5.49 5.83 -9.15
N VAL A 103 4.23 6.01 -9.55
CA VAL A 103 3.79 7.09 -10.44
C VAL A 103 3.74 8.42 -9.72
N TYR A 104 3.34 8.45 -8.45
CA TYR A 104 3.17 9.67 -7.65
C TYR A 104 4.46 10.19 -6.99
N LEU A 105 5.54 9.40 -7.00
CA LEU A 105 6.85 9.90 -6.59
C LEU A 105 7.26 11.06 -7.51
N THR A 106 7.54 12.22 -6.92
CA THR A 106 8.09 13.38 -7.63
C THR A 106 9.39 12.98 -8.34
N LYS A 107 9.79 13.67 -9.43
CA LYS A 107 11.09 13.40 -10.12
C LYS A 107 12.25 13.26 -9.13
N LYS A 108 12.24 14.05 -8.06
CA LYS A 108 13.19 14.01 -6.96
C LYS A 108 13.15 12.70 -6.16
N GLU A 109 11.97 12.26 -5.73
CA GLU A 109 11.84 11.02 -4.96
C GLU A 109 12.05 9.76 -5.81
N ARG A 110 11.72 9.80 -7.12
CA ARG A 110 12.10 8.75 -8.08
C ARG A 110 13.62 8.61 -8.15
N LEU A 111 14.32 9.74 -8.27
CA LEU A 111 15.79 9.78 -8.32
C LEU A 111 16.42 9.30 -7.00
N GLU A 112 15.88 9.69 -5.85
CA GLU A 112 16.34 9.21 -4.54
C GLU A 112 16.13 7.68 -4.37
N LYS A 113 15.00 7.15 -4.85
CA LYS A 113 14.69 5.71 -4.80
C LYS A 113 15.56 4.89 -5.75
N GLU A 114 15.84 5.38 -6.95
CA GLU A 114 16.77 4.76 -7.90
C GLU A 114 18.18 4.66 -7.31
N ILE A 115 18.63 5.70 -6.61
CA ILE A 115 19.95 5.77 -5.97
C ILE A 115 20.05 4.86 -4.74
N MET A 116 18.96 4.67 -3.98
CA MET A 116 18.92 3.68 -2.91
C MET A 116 19.01 2.25 -3.46
N ASN A 117 18.29 1.95 -4.54
CA ASN A 117 18.30 0.64 -5.18
C ASN A 117 19.66 0.30 -5.82
N GLU A 118 20.34 1.29 -6.42
CA GLU A 118 21.73 1.14 -6.88
C GLU A 118 22.74 1.00 -5.74
N GLY A 119 22.42 1.54 -4.56
CA GLY A 119 23.25 1.46 -3.37
C GLY A 119 23.27 0.07 -2.73
N GLU A 120 22.18 -0.69 -2.80
CA GLU A 120 22.05 -2.00 -2.14
C GLU A 120 22.92 -3.10 -2.78
N CYS A 121 23.33 -2.96 -4.04
CA CYS A 121 24.28 -3.89 -4.67
C CYS A 121 25.77 -3.62 -4.32
N GLY A 122 26.10 -2.63 -3.48
CA GLY A 122 27.48 -2.12 -3.35
C GLY A 122 28.02 -1.89 -1.93
N TRP A 123 27.53 -2.58 -0.90
CA TRP A 123 27.97 -2.35 0.50
C TRP A 123 29.26 -3.07 0.92
N ALA A 124 30.03 -3.64 0.00
CA ALA A 124 31.37 -4.13 0.30
C ALA A 124 32.43 -3.18 -0.29
N ASN A 125 33.15 -2.49 0.60
CA ASN A 125 34.36 -1.68 0.32
C ASN A 125 34.19 -0.36 -0.45
N THR A 126 34.26 0.77 0.27
CA THR A 126 35.33 1.78 0.14
C THR A 126 34.92 3.12 0.79
N GLY A 127 35.40 3.39 2.01
CA GLY A 127 35.09 4.58 2.80
C GLY A 127 35.61 5.92 2.26
N GLY A 128 36.40 5.94 1.17
CA GLY A 128 37.05 7.16 0.67
C GLY A 128 36.32 7.91 -0.46
N LYS A 129 35.46 7.24 -1.24
CA LYS A 129 34.85 7.84 -2.45
C LYS A 129 33.50 8.54 -2.22
N ARG A 130 32.89 8.36 -1.03
CA ARG A 130 31.54 8.85 -0.68
C ARG A 130 31.38 10.38 -0.73
N ARG A 131 32.41 11.16 -0.41
CA ARG A 131 32.30 12.64 -0.35
C ARG A 131 32.30 13.34 -1.71
N LYS A 132 33.02 12.82 -2.71
CA LYS A 132 33.08 13.41 -4.06
C LYS A 132 31.83 13.10 -4.87
N LYS A 133 31.27 11.88 -4.76
CA LYS A 133 30.05 11.49 -5.48
C LYS A 133 28.82 12.26 -4.98
N LYS A 134 28.72 12.53 -3.66
CA LYS A 134 27.64 13.33 -3.07
C LYS A 134 27.61 14.77 -3.59
N ARG A 135 28.77 15.43 -3.69
CA ARG A 135 28.87 16.81 -4.20
C ARG A 135 28.54 16.95 -5.69
N GLY A 136 28.96 16.00 -6.52
CA GLY A 136 28.59 15.99 -7.95
C GLY A 136 27.11 15.72 -8.19
N MET A 137 26.46 15.00 -7.27
CA MET A 137 25.05 14.66 -7.34
C MET A 137 24.16 15.85 -6.95
N GLU A 138 24.51 16.59 -5.89
CA GLU A 138 23.80 17.83 -5.51
C GLU A 138 23.87 18.90 -6.62
N GLN A 139 24.98 18.96 -7.36
CA GLN A 139 25.13 19.88 -8.50
C GLN A 139 24.26 19.49 -9.70
N ARG A 140 24.06 18.20 -9.97
CA ARG A 140 23.17 17.72 -11.05
C ARG A 140 21.69 17.98 -10.74
N ILE A 141 21.27 17.72 -9.51
CA ILE A 141 19.90 17.98 -9.05
C ILE A 141 19.60 19.49 -9.15
N SER A 142 20.55 20.34 -8.76
CA SER A 142 20.40 21.80 -8.87
C SER A 142 20.33 22.26 -10.33
N ALA A 143 21.17 21.72 -11.21
CA ALA A 143 21.19 22.08 -12.63
C ALA A 143 19.93 21.67 -13.40
N GLU A 144 19.31 20.52 -13.08
CA GLU A 144 18.04 20.10 -13.70
C GLU A 144 16.82 20.84 -13.14
N LEU A 145 16.84 21.23 -11.86
CA LEU A 145 15.80 22.08 -11.28
C LEU A 145 15.82 23.49 -11.89
N GLU A 146 16.99 24.02 -12.23
CA GLU A 146 17.14 25.31 -12.90
C GLU A 146 16.82 25.25 -14.39
N SER A 147 17.04 24.12 -15.09
CA SER A 147 16.67 23.98 -16.51
C SER A 147 15.18 23.65 -16.74
N GLY A 148 14.50 23.11 -15.73
CA GLY A 148 13.07 22.74 -15.78
C GLY A 148 12.08 23.88 -15.52
N LEU A 149 12.54 25.10 -15.20
CA LEU A 149 11.67 26.27 -14.99
C LEU A 149 11.10 26.87 -16.29
N GLY A 150 11.29 26.21 -17.44
CA GLY A 150 10.79 26.65 -18.74
C GLY A 150 9.69 25.77 -19.37
N GLU A 151 9.30 24.65 -18.76
CA GLU A 151 8.28 23.78 -19.34
C GLU A 151 6.89 24.06 -18.73
N GLU A 152 6.16 24.84 -19.51
CA GLU A 152 4.75 25.20 -19.42
C GLU A 152 3.90 24.09 -18.79
N VAL A 153 3.21 24.43 -17.70
CA VAL A 153 2.12 23.61 -17.16
C VAL A 153 1.07 23.55 -18.26
N VAL A 154 1.02 22.46 -19.02
CA VAL A 154 -0.13 22.15 -19.87
C VAL A 154 -1.29 21.85 -18.92
N VAL A 155 -2.05 22.90 -18.60
CA VAL A 155 -3.38 22.78 -18.05
C VAL A 155 -4.19 22.08 -19.12
N VAL A 156 -4.43 20.78 -18.94
CA VAL A 156 -5.43 20.07 -19.73
C VAL A 156 -6.77 20.64 -19.25
N GLU A 157 -7.28 21.65 -19.95
CA GLU A 157 -8.68 22.05 -19.86
C GLU A 157 -9.50 20.84 -20.30
N VAL A 158 -10.10 20.17 -19.31
CA VAL A 158 -11.13 19.17 -19.57
C VAL A 158 -12.39 19.95 -19.94
N GLU A 159 -12.69 20.03 -21.24
CA GLU A 159 -14.02 20.41 -21.73
C GLU A 159 -15.03 19.42 -21.13
N VAL A 160 -15.82 19.92 -20.18
CA VAL A 160 -17.01 19.23 -19.68
C VAL A 160 -18.11 19.52 -20.69
N ASP A 161 -18.40 18.56 -21.56
CA ASP A 161 -19.58 18.60 -22.42
C ASP A 161 -20.86 18.60 -21.55
N GLU A 162 -21.39 19.80 -21.35
CA GLU A 162 -22.70 20.07 -20.78
C GLU A 162 -23.76 19.86 -21.87
N ALA A 163 -24.29 18.64 -21.99
CA ALA A 163 -25.47 18.38 -22.79
C ALA A 163 -26.29 17.17 -22.27
N ALA A 164 -27.37 17.46 -21.54
CA ALA A 164 -28.74 16.98 -21.80
C ALA A 164 -29.59 16.96 -20.51
N ASN A 165 -30.40 18.01 -20.36
CA ASN A 165 -31.57 18.10 -19.49
C ASN A 165 -32.81 17.42 -20.18
N PRO A 166 -34.02 17.39 -19.60
CA PRO A 166 -34.64 16.25 -18.90
C PRO A 166 -35.94 15.76 -19.61
N GLU A 167 -36.71 14.91 -18.92
CA GLU A 167 -38.13 14.59 -19.15
C GLU A 167 -38.50 13.76 -20.39
N LYS A 168 -38.79 12.48 -20.16
CA LYS A 168 -39.98 11.80 -20.71
C LYS A 168 -40.23 10.49 -19.96
N LEU A 169 -41.20 10.52 -19.04
CA LEU A 169 -41.88 9.32 -18.55
C LEU A 169 -42.96 8.94 -19.58
N PRO A 170 -43.06 7.68 -20.03
CA PRO A 170 -44.27 7.21 -20.66
C PRO A 170 -45.26 6.70 -19.59
N VAL A 171 -46.44 7.30 -19.57
CA VAL A 171 -47.66 6.70 -19.04
C VAL A 171 -48.20 5.78 -20.12
N VAL A 172 -48.22 4.47 -19.87
CA VAL A 172 -49.22 3.50 -20.37
C VAL A 172 -49.38 2.41 -19.33
#